data_AF-A0A2R4N3L0-F1
#
_entry.id   AF-A0A2R4N3L0-F1
#
_cell.length_a   1.000
_cell.length_b   1.000
_cell.length_c   1.000
_cell.angle_alpha   90.00
_cell.angle_beta   90.00
_cell.angle_gamma   90.00
#
_symmetry.space_group_name_H-M   'P 1'
#
loop_
_entity.id
_entity.type
_entity.pdbx_description
1 polymer ?
#
loop_
_entity_poly.entity_id
_entity_poly.type
_entity_poly.pdbx_seq_one_letter_code
_entity_poly.pdbx_strand_id
1 'polypeptide(L)'
;MAEFFQGKKRMFLVTGALSLVVLCGLLLTNPLTKQVSVEIGDYTMQIPSEWKITVGEAELIFEKNNIPIGGVQIVGYEPDQPLFLPNHSETKWQEKIEGLFTKAVLVNLDLTQPAASGDTSVKNENHLYLLFPNIKIAYDIYAHTRYVIKSELVKIAKSFKKREETRKPKSIDKAVSIAIKNRGKNGYLEGEVATEGHLILDTEERNGKIIVYTISSFGYFGFENGIFTKISGSGAIPTVISFSKNEKGERLR
;
A
#
# COMPACT_ATOMS: atom_id res chain seq x y z
N MET A 1 26.35 52.97 12.69
CA MET A 1 26.02 51.53 12.59
C MET A 1 26.58 50.69 13.75
N ALA A 2 27.76 51.01 14.31
CA ALA A 2 28.40 50.21 15.36
C ALA A 2 27.78 50.33 16.78
N GLU A 3 27.19 51.48 17.15
CA GLU A 3 26.66 51.71 18.51
C GLU A 3 25.33 50.98 18.79
N PHE A 4 24.48 50.81 17.77
CA PHE A 4 23.21 50.07 17.91
C PHE A 4 23.43 48.61 18.35
N PHE A 5 24.56 48.03 17.97
CA PHE A 5 24.94 46.66 18.35
C PHE A 5 25.52 46.56 19.76
N GLN A 6 26.08 47.63 20.34
CA GLN A 6 26.72 47.54 21.65
C GLN A 6 25.70 47.42 22.79
N GLY A 7 24.61 48.18 22.76
CA GLY A 7 23.57 48.16 23.82
C GLY A 7 22.66 46.93 23.79
N LYS A 8 22.56 46.25 22.64
CA LYS A 8 21.63 45.11 22.42
C LYS A 8 22.32 43.75 22.34
N LYS A 9 23.66 43.70 22.48
CA LYS A 9 24.47 42.47 22.43
C LYS A 9 23.96 41.36 23.36
N ARG A 10 23.61 41.72 24.61
CA ARG A 10 23.04 40.75 25.58
C ARG A 10 21.70 40.19 25.12
N MET A 11 20.82 41.03 24.57
CA MET A 11 19.52 40.60 24.07
C MET A 11 19.67 39.64 22.88
N PHE A 12 20.57 39.94 21.92
CA PHE A 12 20.84 39.04 20.80
C PHE A 12 21.46 37.71 21.24
N LEU A 13 22.35 37.71 22.24
CA LEU A 13 22.91 36.49 22.82
C LEU A 13 21.84 35.63 23.50
N VAL A 14 20.94 36.24 24.29
CA VAL A 14 19.86 35.54 24.97
C VAL A 14 18.85 34.96 23.97
N THR A 15 18.41 35.75 22.99
CA THR A 15 17.49 35.26 21.95
C THR A 15 18.14 34.18 21.09
N GLY A 16 19.43 34.30 20.78
CA GLY A 16 20.20 33.29 20.06
C GLY A 16 20.29 31.99 20.85
N ALA A 17 20.65 32.05 22.14
CA ALA A 17 20.71 30.88 23.01
C ALA A 17 19.34 30.21 23.17
N LEU A 18 18.28 30.99 23.37
CA LEU A 18 16.91 30.47 23.47
C LEU A 18 16.48 29.78 22.17
N SER A 19 16.80 30.37 21.02
CA SER A 19 16.53 29.77 19.71
C SER A 19 17.29 28.47 19.54
N LEU A 20 18.53 28.39 20.00
CA LEU A 20 19.37 27.19 19.93
C LEU A 20 18.84 26.07 20.85
N VAL A 21 18.36 26.40 22.04
CA VAL A 21 17.71 25.45 22.95
C VAL A 21 16.40 24.92 22.36
N VAL A 22 15.58 25.79 21.75
CA VAL A 22 14.35 25.38 21.06
C VAL A 22 14.66 24.51 19.84
N LEU A 23 15.67 24.88 19.03
CA LEU A 23 16.10 24.09 17.88
C LEU A 23 16.67 22.73 18.31
N CYS A 24 17.53 22.69 19.34
CA CYS A 24 18.08 21.46 19.88
C CYS A 24 16.99 20.58 20.51
N GLY A 25 16.02 21.16 21.22
CA GLY A 25 14.86 20.42 21.74
C GLY A 25 14.01 19.82 20.62
N LEU A 26 13.76 20.56 19.54
CA LEU A 26 13.05 20.07 18.35
C LEU A 26 13.84 18.98 17.60
N LEU A 27 15.16 19.10 17.53
CA LEU A 27 16.04 18.12 16.85
C LEU A 27 16.25 16.85 17.68
N LEU A 28 16.32 16.95 19.01
CA LEU A 28 16.52 15.80 19.91
C LEU A 28 15.22 15.00 20.16
N THR A 29 14.06 15.62 19.99
CA THR A 29 12.75 14.95 20.12
C THR A 29 12.28 14.31 18.81
N ASN A 30 12.98 14.56 17.71
CA ASN A 30 12.69 14.01 16.41
C ASN A 30 13.92 13.18 15.98
N PRO A 31 14.17 12.00 16.60
CA PRO A 31 15.09 11.07 15.98
C PRO A 31 14.61 10.93 14.53
N LEU A 32 15.51 11.12 13.57
CA LEU A 32 15.27 10.73 12.20
C LEU A 32 15.07 9.22 12.22
N THR A 33 13.87 8.78 12.61
CA THR A 33 13.50 7.39 12.69
C THR A 33 13.69 6.88 11.29
N LYS A 34 14.72 6.06 11.13
CA LYS A 34 15.06 5.49 9.84
C LYS A 34 13.81 4.79 9.33
N GLN A 35 13.46 5.02 8.07
CA GLN A 35 12.28 4.45 7.45
C GLN A 35 12.69 3.35 6.48
N VAL A 36 11.84 2.34 6.35
CA VAL A 36 11.95 1.30 5.33
C VAL A 36 10.76 1.40 4.38
N SER A 37 11.03 1.20 3.09
CA SER A 37 9.99 1.17 2.08
C SER A 37 9.42 -0.24 1.99
N VAL A 38 8.11 -0.36 2.17
CA VAL A 38 7.35 -1.62 2.12
C VAL A 38 6.35 -1.57 0.96
N GLU A 39 6.15 -2.71 0.30
CA GLU A 39 5.21 -2.90 -0.80
C GLU A 39 3.92 -3.57 -0.31
N ILE A 40 2.75 -3.09 -0.75
CA ILE A 40 1.45 -3.76 -0.58
C ILE A 40 0.53 -3.45 -1.76
N GLY A 41 0.00 -4.49 -2.42
CA GLY A 41 -0.76 -4.35 -3.67
C GLY A 41 -0.01 -3.50 -4.69
N ASP A 42 -0.64 -2.48 -5.29
CA ASP A 42 0.01 -1.61 -6.28
C ASP A 42 0.73 -0.39 -5.68
N TYR A 43 0.95 -0.38 -4.36
CA TYR A 43 1.49 0.79 -3.65
C TYR A 43 2.73 0.47 -2.84
N THR A 44 3.45 1.53 -2.51
CA THR A 44 4.56 1.53 -1.55
C THR A 44 4.29 2.53 -0.44
N MET A 45 4.83 2.27 0.75
CA MET A 45 4.76 3.17 1.89
C MET A 45 6.06 3.12 2.69
N GLN A 46 6.29 4.14 3.52
CA GLN A 46 7.41 4.24 4.43
C GLN A 46 6.96 3.91 5.85
N ILE A 47 7.63 2.95 6.47
CA ILE A 47 7.35 2.47 7.83
C ILE A 47 8.58 2.68 8.71
N PRO A 48 8.42 2.95 10.02
CA PRO A 48 9.55 2.99 10.95
C PRO A 48 10.37 1.69 10.90
N SER A 49 11.69 1.81 10.73
CA SER A 49 12.59 0.68 10.51
C SER A 49 12.76 -0.24 11.72
N GLU A 50 12.37 0.22 12.91
CA GLU A 50 12.36 -0.55 14.13
C GLU A 50 11.14 -1.47 14.26
N TRP A 51 10.16 -1.34 13.36
CA TRP A 51 9.03 -2.26 13.28
C TRP A 51 9.42 -3.46 12.43
N LYS A 52 9.12 -4.66 12.93
CA LYS A 52 9.20 -5.88 12.14
C LYS A 52 7.93 -5.99 11.29
N ILE A 53 8.11 -6.32 10.01
CA ILE A 53 7.02 -6.39 9.04
C ILE A 53 6.93 -7.82 8.53
N THR A 54 5.74 -8.42 8.69
CA THR A 54 5.40 -9.70 8.06
C THR A 54 4.52 -9.40 6.85
N VAL A 55 4.91 -9.90 5.67
CA VAL A 55 4.24 -9.63 4.40
C VAL A 55 3.41 -10.83 3.96
N GLY A 56 2.10 -10.64 3.82
CA GLY A 56 1.18 -11.55 3.14
C GLY A 56 0.75 -11.02 1.77
N GLU A 57 -0.13 -11.75 1.08
CA GLU A 57 -0.62 -11.33 -0.26
C GLU A 57 -1.55 -10.11 -0.20
N ALA A 58 -2.46 -10.08 0.78
CA ALA A 58 -3.47 -9.01 0.95
C ALA A 58 -3.34 -8.24 2.28
N GLU A 59 -2.35 -8.59 3.10
CA GLU A 59 -2.16 -8.03 4.44
C GLU A 59 -0.68 -7.85 4.76
N LEU A 60 -0.38 -6.80 5.52
CA LEU A 60 0.89 -6.58 6.20
C LEU A 60 0.63 -6.52 7.70
N ILE A 61 1.47 -7.17 8.50
CA ILE A 61 1.41 -7.09 9.97
C ILE A 61 2.61 -6.30 10.47
N PHE A 62 2.35 -5.32 11.33
CA PHE A 62 3.35 -4.53 12.04
C PHE A 62 3.58 -5.10 13.43
N GLU A 63 4.84 -5.37 13.76
CA GLU A 63 5.26 -5.83 15.08
C GLU A 63 6.28 -4.88 15.69
N LYS A 64 6.16 -4.60 16.99
CA LYS A 64 7.15 -3.88 17.79
C LYS A 64 7.48 -4.69 19.02
N ASN A 65 8.76 -5.04 19.20
CA ASN A 65 9.21 -5.93 20.28
C ASN A 65 8.44 -7.26 20.34
N ASN A 66 8.21 -7.88 19.17
CA ASN A 66 7.41 -9.10 18.98
C ASN A 66 5.93 -9.00 19.41
N ILE A 67 5.41 -7.79 19.59
CA ILE A 67 3.98 -7.54 19.84
C ILE A 67 3.36 -7.02 18.54
N PRO A 68 2.29 -7.65 18.01
CA PRO A 68 1.52 -7.09 16.90
C PRO A 68 0.88 -5.77 17.32
N ILE A 69 1.18 -4.71 16.58
CA ILE A 69 0.71 -3.35 16.88
C ILE A 69 -0.26 -2.80 15.84
N GLY A 70 -0.43 -3.47 14.70
CA GLY A 70 -1.25 -2.99 13.61
C GLY A 70 -0.88 -3.66 12.29
N GLY A 71 -1.28 -3.04 11.18
CA GLY A 71 -1.01 -3.56 9.86
C GLY A 71 -1.60 -2.70 8.75
N VAL A 72 -1.58 -3.28 7.54
CA VAL A 72 -2.35 -2.78 6.41
C VAL A 72 -3.11 -3.93 5.78
N GLN A 73 -4.40 -3.74 5.54
CA GLN A 73 -5.23 -4.69 4.82
C GLN A 73 -5.78 -4.06 3.54
N ILE A 74 -5.87 -4.85 2.48
CA ILE A 74 -6.57 -4.48 1.26
C ILE A 74 -8.01 -4.99 1.39
N VAL A 75 -8.97 -4.07 1.45
CA VAL A 75 -10.39 -4.40 1.61
C VAL A 75 -11.19 -3.90 0.41
N GLY A 76 -12.15 -4.70 -0.05
CA GLY A 76 -13.15 -4.25 -1.03
C GLY A 76 -14.16 -3.33 -0.36
N TYR A 77 -14.63 -2.30 -1.08
CA TYR A 77 -15.72 -1.44 -0.61
C TYR A 77 -16.55 -0.88 -1.77
N GLU A 78 -17.82 -0.60 -1.51
CA GLU A 78 -18.68 0.09 -2.47
C GLU A 78 -18.71 1.60 -2.15
N PRO A 79 -18.32 2.50 -3.08
CA PRO A 79 -18.21 3.94 -2.81
C PRO A 79 -19.47 4.62 -2.28
N ASP A 80 -20.64 4.08 -2.63
CA ASP A 80 -21.95 4.61 -2.26
C ASP A 80 -22.54 3.93 -1.01
N GLN A 81 -21.77 3.04 -0.36
CA GLN A 81 -22.16 2.36 0.86
C GLN A 81 -21.27 2.78 2.04
N PRO A 82 -21.75 2.61 3.29
CA PRO A 82 -20.90 2.76 4.45
C PRO A 82 -19.65 1.87 4.38
N LEU A 83 -18.54 2.36 4.93
CA LEU A 83 -17.30 1.57 5.01
C LEU A 83 -17.55 0.29 5.80
N PHE A 84 -17.04 -0.82 5.29
CA PHE A 84 -17.04 -2.08 6.01
C PHE A 84 -16.02 -1.99 7.15
N LEU A 85 -16.52 -1.96 8.38
CA LEU A 85 -15.70 -1.94 9.59
C LEU A 85 -15.45 -3.37 10.08
N PRO A 86 -14.35 -3.63 10.81
CA PRO A 86 -14.10 -4.91 11.45
C PRO A 86 -15.32 -5.42 12.23
N ASN A 87 -15.57 -6.73 12.16
CA ASN A 87 -16.62 -7.36 12.95
C ASN A 87 -16.35 -7.16 14.46
N HIS A 88 -17.41 -7.09 15.26
CA HIS A 88 -17.32 -6.85 16.71
C HIS A 88 -16.62 -5.54 17.09
N SER A 89 -16.83 -4.48 16.29
CA SER A 89 -16.32 -3.14 16.57
C SER A 89 -17.43 -2.15 16.95
N GLU A 90 -17.07 -1.18 17.79
CA GLU A 90 -17.87 0.01 18.09
C GLU A 90 -17.09 1.26 17.66
N THR A 91 -17.71 2.11 16.86
CA THR A 91 -17.11 3.38 16.41
C THR A 91 -17.18 4.42 17.52
N LYS A 92 -16.02 4.85 18.03
CA LYS A 92 -15.95 5.97 18.99
C LYS A 92 -16.04 7.31 18.31
N TRP A 93 -15.33 7.45 17.20
CA TRP A 93 -15.32 8.66 16.39
C TRP A 93 -14.82 8.35 14.98
N GLN A 94 -15.15 9.26 14.07
CA GLN A 94 -14.75 9.21 12.67
C GLN A 94 -14.49 10.62 12.17
N GLU A 95 -13.47 10.79 11.34
CA GLU A 95 -13.15 12.05 10.68
C GLU A 95 -12.56 11.84 9.28
N LYS A 96 -12.65 12.87 8.44
CA LYS A 96 -11.98 12.90 7.14
C LYS A 96 -10.55 13.39 7.33
N ILE A 97 -9.61 12.76 6.62
CA ILE A 97 -8.20 13.21 6.60
C ILE A 97 -7.90 13.87 5.27
N GLU A 98 -7.61 15.16 5.33
CA GLU A 98 -7.26 15.98 4.17
C GLU A 98 -5.75 15.94 3.87
N GLY A 99 -5.37 16.30 2.64
CA GLY A 99 -3.97 16.39 2.23
C GLY A 99 -3.27 15.05 1.97
N LEU A 100 -4.07 13.99 1.75
CA LEU A 100 -3.62 12.71 1.22
C LEU A 100 -3.88 12.65 -0.29
N PHE A 101 -3.13 11.81 -1.00
CA PHE A 101 -3.23 11.65 -2.46
C PHE A 101 -4.55 11.01 -2.94
N THR A 102 -5.35 10.49 -2.00
CA THR A 102 -6.71 9.99 -2.24
C THR A 102 -7.62 10.34 -1.07
N LYS A 103 -8.93 10.19 -1.25
CA LYS A 103 -9.93 10.38 -0.18
C LYS A 103 -9.61 9.43 0.97
N ALA A 104 -9.58 9.95 2.19
CA ALA A 104 -9.25 9.16 3.37
C ALA A 104 -10.18 9.44 4.55
N VAL A 105 -10.46 8.37 5.30
CA VAL A 105 -11.31 8.42 6.50
C VAL A 105 -10.57 7.72 7.63
N LEU A 106 -10.42 8.42 8.75
CA LEU A 106 -9.89 7.84 9.98
C LEU A 106 -11.06 7.51 10.90
N VAL A 107 -11.07 6.28 11.39
CA VAL A 107 -12.07 5.75 12.32
C VAL A 107 -11.33 5.23 13.55
N ASN A 108 -11.83 5.53 14.75
CA ASN A 108 -11.38 4.86 15.96
C ASN A 108 -12.42 3.88 16.45
N LEU A 109 -11.97 2.67 16.72
CA LEU A 109 -12.80 1.53 17.04
C LEU A 109 -12.38 0.94 18.39
N ASP A 110 -13.37 0.57 19.19
CA ASP A 110 -13.20 -0.41 20.27
C ASP A 110 -13.61 -1.78 19.70
N LEU A 111 -12.65 -2.71 19.59
CA LEU A 111 -12.86 -4.07 19.08
C LEU A 111 -12.96 -5.07 20.23
N THR A 112 -13.91 -5.99 20.13
CA THR A 112 -14.16 -7.05 21.11
C THR A 112 -14.08 -8.43 20.44
N GLN A 113 -13.90 -9.48 21.23
CA GLN A 113 -14.05 -10.84 20.74
C GLN A 113 -15.55 -11.22 20.64
N PRO A 114 -15.91 -12.20 19.80
CA PRO A 114 -17.28 -12.70 19.76
C PRO A 114 -17.74 -13.14 21.15
N ALA A 115 -19.01 -12.88 21.51
CA ALA A 115 -19.53 -13.22 22.84
C ALA A 115 -19.33 -14.70 23.24
N ALA A 116 -19.26 -15.60 22.26
CA ALA A 116 -19.00 -17.03 22.46
C ALA A 116 -17.57 -17.36 22.94
N SER A 117 -16.61 -16.44 22.84
CA SER A 117 -15.23 -16.66 23.29
C SER A 117 -15.06 -16.57 24.81
N GLY A 118 -15.97 -15.88 25.50
CA GLY A 118 -15.83 -15.53 26.92
C GLY A 118 -14.75 -14.48 27.21
N ASP A 119 -14.08 -13.95 26.18
CA ASP A 119 -13.06 -12.91 26.31
C ASP A 119 -13.70 -11.52 26.27
N THR A 120 -13.61 -10.79 27.39
CA THR A 120 -14.16 -9.44 27.56
C THR A 120 -13.13 -8.34 27.28
N SER A 121 -11.97 -8.68 26.71
CA SER A 121 -10.94 -7.69 26.38
C SER A 121 -11.40 -6.77 25.25
N VAL A 122 -11.03 -5.50 25.38
CA VAL A 122 -11.31 -4.46 24.40
C VAL A 122 -10.00 -3.96 23.83
N LYS A 123 -9.89 -3.96 22.50
CA LYS A 123 -8.74 -3.44 21.77
C LYS A 123 -9.12 -2.11 21.12
N ASN A 124 -8.48 -1.02 21.53
CA ASN A 124 -8.72 0.29 20.92
C ASN A 124 -7.76 0.53 19.74
N GLU A 125 -8.31 0.67 18.53
CA GLU A 125 -7.55 0.83 17.30
C GLU A 125 -7.96 2.06 16.50
N ASN A 126 -6.99 2.66 15.82
CA ASN A 126 -7.25 3.60 14.74
C ASN A 126 -7.17 2.85 13.42
N HIS A 127 -8.15 3.05 12.54
CA HIS A 127 -8.22 2.53 11.18
C HIS A 127 -8.27 3.70 10.20
N LEU A 128 -7.22 3.85 9.38
CA LEU A 128 -7.12 4.89 8.37
C LEU A 128 -7.32 4.29 6.98
N TYR A 129 -8.52 4.47 6.44
CA TYR A 129 -8.91 3.98 5.13
C TYR A 129 -8.45 4.96 4.05
N LEU A 130 -7.57 4.51 3.16
CA LEU A 130 -7.26 5.19 1.90
C LEU A 130 -8.16 4.62 0.81
N LEU A 131 -9.10 5.43 0.31
CA LEU A 131 -10.19 4.98 -0.54
C LEU A 131 -9.85 5.16 -2.02
N PHE A 132 -10.04 4.13 -2.84
CA PHE A 132 -9.84 4.17 -4.29
C PHE A 132 -11.15 3.83 -5.02
N PRO A 133 -12.04 4.81 -5.25
CA PRO A 133 -13.37 4.57 -5.78
C PRO A 133 -13.37 3.86 -7.14
N ASN A 134 -12.44 4.23 -8.02
CA ASN A 134 -12.35 3.72 -9.39
C ASN A 134 -12.11 2.20 -9.45
N ILE A 135 -11.50 1.63 -8.42
CA ILE A 135 -11.17 0.20 -8.35
C ILE A 135 -11.86 -0.49 -7.17
N LYS A 136 -12.77 0.22 -6.47
CA LYS A 136 -13.56 -0.31 -5.34
C LYS A 136 -12.72 -0.98 -4.23
N ILE A 137 -11.53 -0.44 -4.00
CA ILE A 137 -10.57 -0.94 -2.99
C ILE A 137 -10.25 0.16 -1.99
N ALA A 138 -10.14 -0.20 -0.72
CA ALA A 138 -9.53 0.62 0.30
C ALA A 138 -8.31 -0.07 0.90
N TYR A 139 -7.29 0.71 1.23
CA TYR A 139 -6.20 0.27 2.08
C TYR A 139 -6.51 0.71 3.50
N ASP A 140 -6.80 -0.24 4.38
CA ASP A 140 -7.03 -0.02 5.80
C ASP A 140 -5.68 -0.09 6.52
N ILE A 141 -5.12 1.07 6.87
CA ILE A 141 -3.92 1.16 7.71
C ILE A 141 -4.38 1.25 9.15
N TYR A 142 -4.24 0.17 9.91
CA TYR A 142 -4.74 0.11 11.27
C TYR A 142 -3.63 -0.06 12.29
N ALA A 143 -3.84 0.47 13.49
CA ALA A 143 -2.93 0.24 14.60
C ALA A 143 -3.61 0.45 15.96
N HIS A 144 -3.18 -0.34 16.93
CA HIS A 144 -3.61 -0.19 18.31
C HIS A 144 -3.03 1.12 18.89
N THR A 145 -3.93 1.95 19.42
CA THR A 145 -3.63 3.31 19.90
C THR A 145 -2.65 3.38 21.05
N ARG A 146 -2.46 2.28 21.78
CA ARG A 146 -1.42 2.14 22.81
C ARG A 146 -0.01 2.23 22.25
N TYR A 147 0.19 1.82 20.99
CA TYR A 147 1.52 1.68 20.39
C TYR A 147 1.79 2.68 19.29
N VAL A 148 0.75 3.10 18.55
CA VAL A 148 0.87 4.02 17.41
C VAL A 148 -0.11 5.15 17.57
N ILE A 149 0.43 6.38 17.66
CA ILE A 149 -0.40 7.58 17.74
C ILE A 149 -0.94 7.97 16.36
N LYS A 150 -2.07 8.67 16.35
CA LYS A 150 -2.74 9.15 15.12
C LYS A 150 -1.81 9.85 14.13
N SER A 151 -0.93 10.74 14.60
CA SER A 151 -0.02 11.49 13.71
C SER A 151 1.00 10.61 13.00
N GLU A 152 1.42 9.52 13.63
CA GLU A 152 2.34 8.53 13.03
C GLU A 152 1.62 7.71 11.95
N LEU A 153 0.38 7.28 12.22
CA LEU A 153 -0.47 6.60 11.24
C LEU A 153 -0.73 7.47 10.00
N VAL A 154 -1.04 8.76 10.21
CA VAL A 154 -1.22 9.73 9.13
C VAL A 154 0.09 9.99 8.38
N LYS A 155 1.25 9.96 9.05
CA LYS A 155 2.57 10.09 8.41
C LYS A 155 2.86 8.89 7.50
N ILE A 156 2.52 7.68 7.93
CA ILE A 156 2.61 6.47 7.10
C ILE A 156 1.69 6.62 5.88
N ALA A 157 0.43 7.01 6.07
CA ALA A 157 -0.50 7.25 4.97
C ALA A 157 -0.03 8.32 3.97
N LYS A 158 0.58 9.41 4.44
CA LYS A 158 1.16 10.45 3.56
C LYS A 158 2.31 9.95 2.70
N SER A 159 2.97 8.88 3.12
CA SER A 159 4.07 8.26 2.38
C SER A 159 3.61 7.28 1.32
N PHE A 160 2.31 6.95 1.26
CA PHE A 160 1.77 6.07 0.22
C PHE A 160 2.02 6.67 -1.15
N LYS A 161 2.57 5.85 -2.04
CA LYS A 161 2.79 6.20 -3.44
C LYS A 161 2.43 5.02 -4.30
N LYS A 162 1.77 5.30 -5.44
CA LYS A 162 1.59 4.30 -6.49
C LYS A 162 2.99 3.77 -6.82
N ARG A 163 3.12 2.45 -6.87
CA ARG A 163 4.37 1.81 -7.24
C ARG A 163 4.70 2.28 -8.66
N GLU A 164 5.87 2.87 -8.84
CA GLU A 164 6.38 3.21 -10.17
C GLU A 164 6.39 1.92 -11.01
N GLU A 165 5.72 1.95 -12.17
CA GLU A 165 5.59 0.83 -13.13
C GLU A 165 6.94 0.39 -13.72
N THR A 166 8.04 1.02 -13.31
CA THR A 166 9.40 0.79 -13.80
C THR A 166 10.08 -0.46 -13.22
N ARG A 167 9.44 -1.22 -12.33
CA ARG A 167 10.00 -2.50 -11.88
C ARG A 167 9.55 -3.64 -12.78
N LYS A 168 10.48 -4.05 -13.65
CA LYS A 168 10.40 -5.32 -14.35
C LYS A 168 10.16 -6.46 -13.34
N PRO A 169 9.31 -7.43 -13.70
CA PRO A 169 8.74 -8.42 -12.79
C PRO A 169 9.82 -9.28 -12.12
N LYS A 170 9.80 -9.36 -10.78
CA LYS A 170 10.74 -10.18 -9.98
C LYS A 170 10.46 -11.69 -10.15
N SER A 171 9.19 -12.11 -10.27
CA SER A 171 8.79 -13.49 -10.53
C SER A 171 8.46 -13.73 -12.01
N ILE A 172 8.62 -14.98 -12.46
CA ILE A 172 8.27 -15.37 -13.84
C ILE A 172 6.76 -15.29 -14.07
N ASP A 173 5.97 -15.65 -13.05
CA ASP A 173 4.52 -15.55 -13.01
C ASP A 173 4.02 -14.13 -13.31
N LYS A 174 4.53 -13.14 -12.57
CA LYS A 174 4.17 -11.73 -12.79
C LYS A 174 4.60 -11.26 -14.19
N ALA A 175 5.72 -11.79 -14.72
CA ALA A 175 6.19 -11.46 -16.05
C ALA A 175 5.26 -11.99 -17.15
N VAL A 176 4.79 -13.22 -16.99
CA VAL A 176 3.79 -13.85 -17.86
C VAL A 176 2.48 -13.08 -17.81
N SER A 177 1.97 -12.77 -16.61
CA SER A 177 0.74 -11.99 -16.42
C SER A 177 0.78 -10.65 -17.17
N ILE A 178 1.83 -9.86 -16.94
CA ILE A 178 2.02 -8.56 -17.60
C ILE A 178 2.13 -8.74 -19.12
N ALA A 179 2.89 -9.74 -19.57
CA ALA A 179 3.09 -10.03 -20.98
C ALA A 179 1.77 -10.37 -21.70
N ILE A 180 0.89 -11.14 -21.07
CA ILE A 180 -0.43 -11.49 -21.62
C ILE A 180 -1.33 -10.26 -21.67
N LYS A 181 -1.45 -9.50 -20.57
CA LYS A 181 -2.28 -8.28 -20.54
C LYS A 181 -1.83 -7.27 -21.59
N ASN A 182 -0.55 -7.00 -21.70
CA ASN A 182 -0.02 -6.04 -22.68
C ASN A 182 -0.27 -6.47 -24.12
N ARG A 183 -0.19 -7.79 -24.41
CA ARG A 183 -0.51 -8.32 -25.73
C ARG A 183 -2.01 -8.24 -26.02
N GLY A 184 -2.85 -8.58 -25.04
CA GLY A 184 -4.30 -8.62 -25.17
C GLY A 184 -4.92 -7.23 -25.35
N LYS A 185 -4.49 -6.23 -24.57
CA LYS A 185 -4.98 -4.84 -24.66
C LYS A 185 -4.81 -4.23 -26.05
N ASN A 186 -3.79 -4.67 -26.79
CA ASN A 186 -3.50 -4.18 -28.15
C ASN A 186 -4.07 -5.09 -29.26
N GLY A 187 -4.76 -6.18 -28.90
CA GLY A 187 -5.16 -7.24 -29.84
C GLY A 187 -6.66 -7.53 -29.88
N TYR A 188 -7.45 -7.01 -28.94
CA TYR A 188 -8.88 -7.27 -28.84
C TYR A 188 -9.66 -5.98 -28.65
N LEU A 189 -10.97 -6.01 -28.95
CA LEU A 189 -11.88 -4.89 -28.73
C LEU A 189 -11.91 -4.53 -27.25
N GLU A 190 -11.76 -3.24 -26.94
CA GLU A 190 -11.72 -2.76 -25.56
C GLU A 190 -13.05 -2.97 -24.83
N GLY A 191 -12.96 -3.27 -23.53
CA GLY A 191 -14.07 -3.38 -22.61
C GLY A 191 -13.80 -2.68 -21.29
N GLU A 192 -14.74 -2.80 -20.36
CA GLU A 192 -14.66 -2.12 -19.07
C GLU A 192 -13.47 -2.60 -18.23
N VAL A 193 -13.21 -3.90 -18.23
CA VAL A 193 -12.13 -4.49 -17.41
C VAL A 193 -11.35 -5.51 -18.22
N ALA A 194 -10.03 -5.31 -18.32
CA ALA A 194 -9.09 -6.27 -18.89
C ALA A 194 -8.55 -7.21 -17.83
N THR A 195 -8.67 -8.52 -18.05
CA THR A 195 -8.07 -9.56 -17.21
C THR A 195 -7.33 -10.60 -18.06
N GLU A 196 -6.53 -11.41 -17.38
CA GLU A 196 -5.87 -12.57 -17.95
C GLU A 196 -6.00 -13.75 -17.00
N GLY A 197 -5.90 -14.95 -17.55
CA GLY A 197 -5.67 -16.14 -16.77
C GLY A 197 -4.57 -16.96 -17.41
N HIS A 198 -3.64 -17.49 -16.62
CA HIS A 198 -2.58 -18.33 -17.12
C HIS A 198 -2.23 -19.48 -16.18
N LEU A 199 -1.69 -20.54 -16.77
CA LEU A 199 -1.04 -21.65 -16.11
C LEU A 199 0.33 -21.82 -16.74
N ILE A 200 1.39 -21.77 -15.94
CA ILE A 200 2.75 -22.11 -16.38
C ILE A 200 2.87 -23.63 -16.36
N LEU A 201 3.17 -24.21 -17.53
CA LEU A 201 3.40 -25.64 -17.69
C LEU A 201 4.88 -25.99 -17.43
N ASP A 202 5.78 -25.20 -17.99
CA ASP A 202 7.23 -25.39 -17.83
C ASP A 202 8.01 -24.10 -18.12
N THR A 203 9.27 -24.04 -17.68
CA THR A 203 10.20 -22.93 -17.91
C THR A 203 11.59 -23.46 -18.25
N GLU A 204 12.12 -23.04 -19.40
CA GLU A 204 13.49 -23.35 -19.83
C GLU A 204 14.35 -22.08 -19.87
N GLU A 205 15.60 -22.17 -19.40
CA GLU A 205 16.62 -21.12 -19.58
C GLU A 205 17.68 -21.61 -20.56
N ARG A 206 17.82 -20.93 -21.72
CA ARG A 206 18.84 -21.24 -22.73
C ARG A 206 19.37 -19.95 -23.33
N ASN A 207 20.68 -19.82 -23.47
CA ASN A 207 21.35 -18.70 -24.15
C ASN A 207 20.92 -17.30 -23.64
N GLY A 208 20.76 -17.13 -22.32
CA GLY A 208 20.34 -15.86 -21.71
C GLY A 208 18.86 -15.48 -21.96
N LYS A 209 18.08 -16.40 -22.53
CA LYS A 209 16.62 -16.28 -22.69
C LYS A 209 15.92 -17.25 -21.75
N ILE A 210 14.77 -16.82 -21.27
CA ILE A 210 13.84 -17.64 -20.49
C ILE A 210 12.63 -17.89 -21.38
N ILE A 211 12.36 -19.15 -21.67
CA ILE A 211 11.23 -19.60 -22.46
C ILE A 211 10.21 -20.19 -21.48
N VAL A 212 8.99 -19.67 -21.51
CA VAL A 212 7.90 -20.12 -20.64
C VAL A 212 6.81 -20.73 -21.50
N TYR A 213 6.45 -21.97 -21.20
CA TYR A 213 5.34 -22.67 -21.83
C TYR A 213 4.12 -22.49 -20.94
N THR A 214 3.04 -21.94 -21.50
CA THR A 214 1.84 -21.59 -20.73
C THR A 214 0.58 -22.04 -21.44
N ILE A 215 -0.50 -22.26 -20.68
CA ILE A 215 -1.86 -22.11 -21.19
C ILE A 215 -2.31 -20.73 -20.75
N SER A 216 -2.63 -19.84 -21.69
CA SER A 216 -2.97 -18.45 -21.37
C SER A 216 -4.29 -18.02 -22.01
N SER A 217 -4.96 -17.08 -21.35
CA SER A 217 -6.17 -16.46 -21.84
C SER A 217 -6.17 -14.98 -21.50
N PHE A 218 -6.79 -14.18 -22.35
CA PHE A 218 -7.06 -12.78 -22.11
C PHE A 218 -8.55 -12.52 -22.30
N GLY A 219 -9.13 -11.64 -21.49
CA GLY A 219 -10.53 -11.25 -21.64
C GLY A 219 -10.74 -9.80 -21.29
N TYR A 220 -11.44 -9.10 -22.16
CA TYR A 220 -12.18 -7.90 -21.78
C TYR A 220 -13.57 -8.32 -21.32
N PHE A 221 -13.95 -7.85 -20.14
CA PHE A 221 -15.25 -8.06 -19.55
C PHE A 221 -15.99 -6.74 -19.44
N GLY A 222 -17.32 -6.82 -19.48
CA GLY A 222 -18.22 -5.69 -19.31
C GLY A 222 -19.66 -6.19 -19.21
N PHE A 223 -20.60 -5.25 -19.14
CA PHE A 223 -22.03 -5.56 -19.13
C PHE A 223 -22.65 -5.39 -20.52
N GLU A 224 -23.20 -6.46 -21.07
CA GLU A 224 -24.07 -6.40 -22.26
C GLU A 224 -25.50 -6.68 -21.83
N ASN A 225 -26.41 -5.71 -22.01
CA ASN A 225 -27.80 -5.78 -21.57
C ASN A 225 -27.99 -6.13 -20.08
N GLY A 226 -27.10 -5.61 -19.22
CA GLY A 226 -27.13 -5.88 -17.77
C GLY A 226 -26.58 -7.25 -17.37
N ILE A 227 -26.02 -8.03 -18.31
CA ILE A 227 -25.38 -9.32 -18.04
C ILE A 227 -23.86 -9.14 -18.10
N PHE A 228 -23.16 -9.55 -17.04
CA PHE A 228 -21.70 -9.57 -17.02
C PHE A 228 -21.18 -10.68 -17.95
N THR A 229 -20.42 -10.29 -18.97
CA THR A 229 -19.96 -11.20 -20.02
C THR A 229 -18.54 -10.87 -20.46
N LYS A 230 -17.86 -11.85 -21.06
CA LYS A 230 -16.58 -11.62 -21.75
C LYS A 230 -16.89 -11.09 -23.14
N ILE A 231 -16.80 -9.77 -23.30
CA ILE A 231 -17.14 -9.08 -24.54
C ILE A 231 -16.13 -9.37 -25.66
N SER A 232 -14.87 -9.60 -25.31
CA SER A 232 -13.80 -9.86 -26.27
C SER A 232 -12.62 -10.55 -25.60
N GLY A 233 -11.75 -11.16 -26.38
CA GLY A 233 -10.54 -11.81 -25.88
C GLY A 233 -10.33 -13.19 -26.48
N SER A 234 -9.50 -13.98 -25.83
CA SER A 234 -9.16 -15.34 -26.21
C SER A 234 -9.84 -16.38 -25.32
N GLY A 235 -9.86 -17.63 -25.77
CA GLY A 235 -9.99 -18.78 -24.88
C GLY A 235 -8.66 -19.13 -24.22
N ALA A 236 -8.59 -20.33 -23.63
CA ALA A 236 -7.36 -20.92 -23.16
C ALA A 236 -6.50 -21.39 -24.35
N ILE A 237 -5.37 -20.73 -24.59
CA ILE A 237 -4.49 -20.96 -25.74
C ILE A 237 -3.09 -21.35 -25.23
N PRO A 238 -2.55 -22.50 -25.66
CA PRO A 238 -1.14 -22.83 -25.46
C PRO A 238 -0.25 -21.73 -26.05
N THR A 239 0.58 -21.10 -25.22
CA THR A 239 1.35 -19.91 -25.55
C THR A 239 2.78 -20.06 -25.06
N VAL A 240 3.74 -19.84 -25.95
CA VAL A 240 5.16 -19.75 -25.61
C VAL A 240 5.54 -18.29 -25.46
N ILE A 241 6.10 -17.93 -24.31
CA ILE A 241 6.55 -16.56 -24.01
C ILE A 241 8.06 -16.59 -23.79
N SER A 242 8.79 -15.81 -24.59
CA SER A 242 10.23 -15.64 -24.41
C SER A 242 10.51 -14.32 -23.71
N PHE A 243 11.36 -14.36 -22.69
CA PHE A 243 11.93 -13.19 -22.03
C PHE A 243 13.45 -13.15 -22.23
N SER A 244 14.00 -11.96 -22.42
CA SER A 244 15.43 -11.69 -22.34
C SER A 244 15.81 -11.29 -20.91
N LYS A 245 16.95 -11.78 -20.42
CA LYS A 245 17.51 -11.40 -19.12
C LYS A 245 18.48 -10.26 -19.32
N ASN A 246 18.29 -9.12 -18.64
CA ASN A 246 19.29 -8.06 -18.64
C ASN A 246 20.33 -8.26 -17.52
N GLU A 247 21.40 -7.45 -17.53
CA GLU A 247 22.53 -7.52 -16.58
C GLU A 247 22.14 -7.42 -15.09
N LYS A 248 20.92 -6.94 -14.79
CA LYS A 248 20.35 -6.83 -13.45
C LYS A 248 19.46 -8.02 -13.05
N GLY A 249 19.40 -9.05 -13.89
CA GLY A 249 18.51 -10.21 -13.70
C GLY A 249 17.04 -9.94 -14.06
N GLU A 250 16.74 -8.80 -14.67
CA GLU A 250 15.39 -8.39 -15.01
C GLU A 250 14.94 -9.01 -16.35
N ARG A 251 13.67 -9.39 -16.42
CA ARG A 251 13.08 -10.07 -17.58
C ARG A 251 12.36 -9.06 -18.49
N LEU A 252 12.73 -9.02 -19.76
CA LEU A 252 12.20 -8.13 -20.80
C LEU A 252 11.53 -8.97 -21.90
N ARG A 253 10.29 -8.65 -22.26
CA ARG A 253 9.60 -9.21 -23.43
C ARG A 253 9.62 -8.20 -24.57
#